data_AF-A0A537GJ19-F1
#
_entry.id   AF-A0A537GJ19-F1
#
_cell.length_a   1.000
_cell.length_b   1.000
_cell.length_c   1.000
_cell.angle_alpha   90.00
_cell.angle_beta   90.00
_cell.angle_gamma   90.00
#
_symmetry.space_group_name_H-M   'P 1'
#
loop_
_entity.id
_entity.type
_entity.pdbx_description
1 polymer ?
#
loop_
_entity_poly.entity_id
_entity_poly.type
_entity_poly.pdbx_seq_one_letter_code
_entity_poly.pdbx_strand_id
1 'polypeptide(L)'
;MLEEKASRYFTDFNGRFKARLAAVTPAFMPAGTHELTGISSRYECRIKVEYHKDIMGLIEEGMLVAIRNFKSNAKDQRHSLMVISRVWPEHYGLKGLSEHSYYPMQFEIIQQSVKDWDTSDKSTMMVQISALPINYDLVLNGEGEPKYEKGFTYPVIAAEAEILNRDMISHMYNQRILAKLGFNSKTTTSDAYKDPRIGTIQMFESMEEKIPIYLDFEAMVRYHFGIFAFTGAGKSNLLSNILRRLLIHQPEVKVIVFDISSEYPFLLMDLFADDKIPSKIILENPVTNAEQFYASVVKPREYEDDDRARKVFARIFGQKKITYYLKPESKVPTYGDIIEELNRQRNESLDKPHYVNALDRIRQDVVDYKA
;
A
#
# COMPACT_ATOMS: atom_id res chain seq x y z
N MET A 1 17.58 -32.16 9.02
CA MET A 1 17.63 -31.33 10.24
C MET A 1 18.09 -29.88 10.02
N LEU A 2 19.22 -29.60 9.34
CA LEU A 2 19.61 -28.20 9.00
C LEU A 2 18.79 -27.63 7.83
N GLU A 3 18.67 -28.35 6.72
CA GLU A 3 17.82 -27.96 5.57
C GLU A 3 16.33 -27.82 5.96
N GLU A 4 15.85 -28.72 6.82
CA GLU A 4 14.49 -28.70 7.35
C GLU A 4 14.22 -27.46 8.21
N LYS A 5 15.22 -26.99 8.97
CA LYS A 5 15.14 -25.72 9.73
C LYS A 5 15.20 -24.49 8.83
N ALA A 6 15.95 -24.54 7.73
CA ALA A 6 16.01 -23.44 6.76
C ALA A 6 14.69 -23.28 6.00
N SER A 7 14.06 -24.40 5.59
CA SER A 7 12.77 -24.41 4.87
C SER A 7 11.62 -23.74 5.66
N ARG A 8 11.72 -23.72 7.00
CA ARG A 8 10.78 -23.02 7.88
C ARG A 8 10.75 -21.51 7.63
N TYR A 9 11.87 -20.91 7.24
CA TYR A 9 12.01 -19.45 7.10
C TYR A 9 12.26 -19.00 5.67
N PHE A 10 12.92 -19.85 4.88
CA PHE A 10 13.42 -19.51 3.56
C PHE A 10 12.91 -20.48 2.50
N THR A 11 12.93 -20.03 1.26
CA THR A 11 12.69 -20.88 0.09
C THR A 11 13.87 -20.76 -0.87
N ASP A 12 14.30 -21.90 -1.39
CA ASP A 12 15.31 -22.02 -2.43
C ASP A 12 14.71 -22.50 -3.76
N PHE A 13 13.38 -22.51 -3.86
CA PHE A 13 12.61 -23.09 -4.96
C PHE A 13 13.04 -24.53 -5.33
N ASN A 14 13.21 -25.40 -4.32
CA ASN A 14 13.65 -26.79 -4.47
C ASN A 14 15.09 -26.88 -5.02
N GLY A 15 16.00 -26.13 -4.40
CA GLY A 15 17.42 -26.11 -4.72
C GLY A 15 17.82 -25.34 -5.99
N ARG A 16 16.88 -24.62 -6.61
CA ARG A 16 17.10 -23.83 -7.84
C ARG A 16 17.65 -22.44 -7.56
N PHE A 17 17.45 -21.91 -6.35
CA PHE A 17 17.99 -20.63 -5.93
C PHE A 17 19.26 -20.85 -5.12
N LYS A 18 20.41 -20.68 -5.78
CA LYS A 18 21.73 -20.69 -5.14
C LYS A 18 22.39 -19.35 -5.38
N ALA A 19 22.35 -18.51 -4.35
CA ALA A 19 22.69 -17.11 -4.47
C ALA A 19 23.75 -16.67 -3.45
N ARG A 20 24.62 -15.75 -3.86
CA ARG A 20 25.60 -15.11 -2.96
C ARG A 20 25.64 -13.62 -3.15
N LEU A 21 25.83 -12.90 -2.04
CA LEU A 21 26.07 -11.47 -2.06
C LEU A 21 27.43 -11.18 -2.69
N ALA A 22 27.45 -10.55 -3.87
CA ALA A 22 28.68 -10.23 -4.59
C ALA A 22 29.26 -8.87 -4.20
N ALA A 23 28.42 -7.86 -3.95
CA ALA A 23 28.89 -6.52 -3.59
C ALA A 23 27.84 -5.75 -2.78
N VAL A 24 28.34 -4.81 -1.97
CA VAL A 24 27.54 -3.78 -1.28
C VAL A 24 28.15 -2.44 -1.64
N THR A 25 27.46 -1.68 -2.49
CA THR A 25 27.93 -0.39 -2.98
C THR A 25 27.10 0.73 -2.36
N PRO A 26 27.69 1.86 -1.93
CA PRO A 26 26.92 3.04 -1.57
C PRO A 26 26.02 3.43 -2.75
N ALA A 27 24.73 3.62 -2.50
CA ALA A 27 23.83 4.13 -3.53
C ALA A 27 24.22 5.58 -3.82
N PHE A 28 24.69 5.84 -5.04
CA PHE A 28 24.99 7.20 -5.48
C PHE A 28 23.66 7.91 -5.75
N MET A 29 23.23 8.78 -4.82
CA MET A 29 22.02 9.58 -5.01
C MET A 29 22.38 10.98 -5.49
N PRO A 30 21.97 11.39 -6.71
CA PRO A 30 21.82 12.81 -7.03
C PRO A 30 20.79 13.40 -6.04
N ALA A 31 21.01 14.64 -5.59
CA ALA A 31 20.29 15.28 -4.49
C ALA A 31 18.77 15.57 -4.70
N GLY A 32 18.05 14.85 -5.56
CA GLY A 32 16.68 15.17 -5.97
C GLY A 32 15.64 14.04 -5.98
N THR A 33 16.01 12.78 -5.72
CA THR A 33 15.06 11.65 -5.81
C THR A 33 14.62 11.15 -4.44
N HIS A 34 13.94 12.00 -3.67
CA HIS A 34 13.50 11.67 -2.31
C HIS A 34 12.07 11.08 -2.21
N GLU A 35 11.30 10.99 -3.30
CA GLU A 35 9.83 10.84 -3.15
C GLU A 35 9.21 9.53 -3.63
N LEU A 36 9.93 8.66 -4.35
CA LEU A 36 9.26 7.55 -5.08
C LEU A 36 9.34 6.15 -4.43
N THR A 37 10.26 5.88 -3.50
CA THR A 37 10.42 4.50 -2.96
C THR A 37 10.23 4.38 -1.46
N GLY A 38 10.10 5.47 -0.70
CA GLY A 38 9.95 5.44 0.77
C GLY A 38 11.12 4.78 1.53
N ILE A 39 12.13 4.25 0.83
CA ILE A 39 13.30 3.60 1.37
C ILE A 39 14.50 4.46 0.98
N SER A 40 14.95 5.32 1.90
CA SER A 40 16.28 5.92 1.83
C SER A 40 17.30 4.81 2.07
N SER A 41 17.53 3.97 1.06
CA SER A 41 18.59 2.96 1.13
C SER A 41 19.91 3.63 0.80
N ARG A 42 20.83 3.62 1.78
CA ARG A 42 22.19 4.13 1.60
C ARG A 42 23.08 3.20 0.77
N TYR A 43 22.61 1.98 0.50
CA TYR A 43 23.38 0.96 -0.19
C TYR A 43 22.54 0.25 -1.25
N GLU A 44 23.20 -0.19 -2.32
CA GLU A 44 22.70 -1.16 -3.28
C GLU A 44 23.51 -2.45 -3.12
N CYS A 45 22.82 -3.58 -3.06
CA CYS A 45 23.44 -4.89 -2.91
C CYS A 45 23.30 -5.68 -4.21
N ARG A 46 24.40 -6.26 -4.69
CA ARG A 46 24.44 -7.07 -5.91
C ARG A 46 24.52 -8.53 -5.51
N ILE A 47 23.54 -9.32 -5.91
CA ILE A 47 23.48 -10.75 -5.63
C ILE A 47 23.64 -11.51 -6.96
N LYS A 48 24.48 -12.54 -6.95
CA LYS A 48 24.67 -13.44 -8.08
C LYS A 48 24.01 -14.77 -7.77
N VAL A 49 23.24 -15.28 -8.73
CA VAL A 49 22.50 -16.53 -8.60
C VAL A 49 22.92 -17.48 -9.73
N GLU A 50 23.09 -18.76 -9.41
CA GLU A 50 23.29 -19.80 -10.42
C GLU A 50 22.11 -19.82 -11.40
N TYR A 51 22.40 -19.90 -12.71
CA TYR A 51 21.36 -19.94 -13.72
C TYR A 51 20.62 -21.29 -13.72
N HIS A 52 19.30 -21.20 -13.83
CA HIS A 52 18.39 -22.29 -14.10
C HIS A 52 17.28 -21.73 -15.01
N LYS A 53 16.86 -22.46 -16.04
CA LYS A 53 15.86 -21.98 -17.00
C LYS A 53 14.60 -21.42 -16.34
N ASP A 54 14.10 -22.13 -15.33
CA ASP A 54 12.86 -21.77 -14.63
C ASP A 54 13.02 -20.62 -13.63
N ILE A 55 14.25 -20.29 -13.19
CA ILE A 55 14.44 -19.37 -12.06
C ILE A 55 14.00 -17.94 -12.37
N MET A 56 14.08 -17.55 -13.65
CA MET A 56 13.63 -16.25 -14.14
C MET A 56 12.11 -16.06 -14.01
N GLY A 57 11.33 -17.16 -13.98
CA GLY A 57 9.89 -17.11 -13.73
C GLY A 57 9.51 -17.27 -12.25
N LEU A 58 10.49 -17.52 -11.38
CA LEU A 58 10.28 -17.76 -9.95
C LEU A 58 10.68 -16.55 -9.09
N ILE A 59 11.74 -15.84 -9.48
CA ILE A 59 12.21 -14.65 -8.77
C ILE A 59 11.48 -13.43 -9.31
N GLU A 60 10.80 -12.72 -8.43
CA GLU A 60 10.04 -11.51 -8.76
C GLU A 60 10.63 -10.29 -8.03
N GLU A 61 10.45 -9.10 -8.62
CA GLU A 61 10.70 -7.85 -7.92
C GLU A 61 9.78 -7.73 -6.69
N GLY A 62 10.27 -7.13 -5.62
CA GLY A 62 9.55 -7.04 -4.35
C GLY A 62 9.81 -8.19 -3.37
N MET A 63 10.26 -9.37 -3.83
CA MET A 63 10.62 -10.46 -2.92
C MET A 63 11.72 -10.02 -1.93
N LEU A 64 11.67 -10.56 -0.71
CA LEU A 64 12.64 -10.23 0.33
C LEU A 64 13.76 -11.27 0.40
N VAL A 65 14.99 -10.77 0.45
CA VAL A 65 16.20 -11.56 0.61
C VAL A 65 16.82 -11.29 1.98
N ALA A 66 17.22 -12.35 2.65
CA ALA A 66 18.00 -12.36 3.87
C ALA A 66 19.46 -12.70 3.56
N ILE A 67 20.38 -11.92 4.08
CA ILE A 67 21.82 -12.23 4.03
C ILE A 67 22.39 -12.12 5.44
N ARG A 68 23.12 -13.15 5.87
CA ARG A 68 23.77 -13.16 7.19
C ARG A 68 24.65 -11.91 7.36
N ASN A 69 24.58 -11.29 8.54
CA ASN A 69 25.29 -10.07 8.83
C ASN A 69 26.33 -10.22 9.95
N PHE A 70 27.17 -9.19 10.13
CA PHE A 70 28.29 -9.24 11.08
C PHE A 70 27.90 -9.33 12.56
N LYS A 71 26.62 -9.10 12.91
CA LYS A 71 26.11 -9.29 14.27
C LYS A 71 25.58 -10.70 14.52
N SER A 72 25.51 -11.54 13.48
CA SER A 72 25.12 -12.94 13.61
C SER A 72 26.12 -13.69 14.48
N ASN A 73 25.62 -14.45 15.45
CA ASN A 73 26.43 -15.30 16.32
C ASN A 73 25.85 -16.72 16.40
N ALA A 74 26.45 -17.61 17.19
CA ALA A 74 26.02 -19.01 17.29
C ALA A 74 24.64 -19.20 17.93
N LYS A 75 24.19 -18.23 18.75
CA LYS A 75 22.92 -18.26 19.47
C LYS A 75 21.81 -17.55 18.71
N ASP A 76 22.12 -16.36 18.18
CA ASP A 76 21.20 -15.49 17.46
C ASP A 76 21.70 -15.35 16.02
N GLN A 77 21.06 -16.07 15.10
CA GLN A 77 21.37 -15.93 13.67
C GLN A 77 20.72 -14.66 13.14
N ARG A 78 21.55 -13.74 12.64
CA ARG A 78 21.09 -12.40 12.26
C ARG A 78 21.32 -12.15 10.78
N HIS A 79 20.26 -11.74 10.11
CA HIS A 79 20.25 -11.49 8.67
C HIS A 79 19.80 -10.07 8.38
N SER A 80 20.49 -9.38 7.49
CA SER A 80 20.03 -8.09 6.98
C SER A 80 19.01 -8.34 5.89
N LEU A 81 17.83 -7.71 6.01
CA LEU A 81 16.75 -7.86 5.04
C LEU A 81 16.86 -6.82 3.93
N MET A 82 16.59 -7.27 2.71
CA MET A 82 16.61 -6.46 1.50
C MET A 82 15.42 -6.80 0.63
N VAL A 83 14.96 -5.84 -0.17
CA VAL A 83 13.95 -6.05 -1.20
C VAL A 83 14.62 -6.15 -2.56
N ILE A 84 14.26 -7.16 -3.34
CA ILE A 84 14.70 -7.28 -4.75
C ILE A 84 14.10 -6.10 -5.51
N SER A 85 14.97 -5.29 -6.11
CA SER A 85 14.57 -4.14 -6.92
C SER A 85 14.61 -4.45 -8.41
N ARG A 86 15.51 -5.33 -8.86
CA ARG A 86 15.69 -5.71 -10.27
C ARG A 86 16.26 -7.12 -10.38
N VAL A 87 15.83 -7.85 -11.40
CA VAL A 87 16.35 -9.17 -11.78
C VAL A 87 16.66 -9.17 -13.27
N TRP A 88 17.86 -9.61 -13.67
CA TRP A 88 18.19 -9.76 -15.09
C TRP A 88 19.16 -10.92 -15.31
N PRO A 89 19.07 -11.61 -16.45
CA PRO A 89 20.03 -12.65 -16.80
C PRO A 89 21.33 -12.02 -17.31
N GLU A 90 22.44 -12.71 -17.10
CA GLU A 90 23.77 -12.30 -17.58
C GLU A 90 24.44 -13.50 -18.25
N HIS A 91 24.84 -13.31 -19.51
CA HIS A 91 25.62 -14.28 -20.28
C HIS A 91 27.05 -13.79 -20.40
N TYR A 92 28.02 -14.60 -19.96
CA TYR A 92 29.43 -14.23 -19.93
C TYR A 92 29.97 -13.88 -21.32
N GLY A 93 29.65 -14.68 -22.33
CA GLY A 93 30.03 -14.42 -23.73
C GLY A 93 29.50 -13.07 -24.26
N LEU A 94 28.23 -12.72 -23.98
CA LEU A 94 27.64 -11.45 -24.42
C LEU A 94 28.20 -10.26 -23.65
N LYS A 95 28.47 -10.43 -22.35
CA LYS A 95 29.05 -9.38 -21.50
C LYS A 95 30.45 -8.96 -21.95
N GLY A 96 31.21 -9.88 -22.55
CA GLY A 96 32.54 -9.62 -23.09
C GLY A 96 32.55 -8.94 -24.45
N LEU A 97 31.38 -8.77 -25.10
CA LEU A 97 31.31 -8.12 -26.40
C LEU A 97 31.59 -6.62 -26.27
N SER A 98 32.55 -6.14 -27.07
CA SER A 98 32.82 -4.71 -27.24
C SER A 98 32.16 -4.21 -28.52
N GLU A 99 31.64 -3.00 -28.49
CA GLU A 99 31.11 -2.32 -29.68
C GLU A 99 32.18 -2.13 -30.78
N HIS A 100 33.46 -2.20 -30.41
CA HIS A 100 34.60 -2.06 -31.31
C HIS A 100 35.03 -3.38 -31.98
N SER A 101 34.40 -4.51 -31.64
CA SER A 101 34.74 -5.81 -32.22
C SER A 101 34.22 -5.95 -33.66
N TYR A 102 34.76 -6.88 -34.45
CA TYR A 102 34.31 -7.11 -35.83
C TYR A 102 32.85 -7.58 -35.86
N TYR A 103 31.98 -6.86 -36.58
CA TYR A 103 30.52 -7.05 -36.59
C TYR A 103 30.06 -8.50 -36.83
N PRO A 104 30.57 -9.25 -37.83
CA PRO A 104 30.16 -10.64 -38.04
C PRO A 104 30.47 -11.56 -36.85
N MET A 105 31.57 -11.33 -36.14
CA MET A 105 31.90 -12.09 -34.94
C MET A 105 30.91 -11.78 -33.81
N GLN A 106 30.52 -10.50 -33.65
CA GLN A 106 29.51 -10.13 -32.66
C GLN A 106 28.18 -10.85 -32.95
N PHE A 107 27.74 -10.86 -34.22
CA PHE A 107 26.49 -11.50 -34.63
C PHE A 107 26.51 -13.02 -34.44
N GLU A 108 27.63 -13.68 -34.73
CA GLU A 108 27.76 -15.12 -34.49
C GLU A 108 27.62 -15.45 -32.99
N ILE A 109 28.31 -14.69 -32.13
CA ILE A 109 28.21 -14.89 -30.67
C ILE A 109 26.77 -14.65 -30.19
N ILE A 110 26.12 -13.57 -30.65
CA ILE A 110 24.72 -13.27 -30.31
C ILE A 110 23.79 -14.41 -30.73
N GLN A 111 23.94 -14.93 -31.96
CA GLN A 111 23.08 -15.99 -32.48
C GLN A 111 23.26 -17.32 -31.75
N GLN A 112 24.49 -17.68 -31.37
CA GLN A 112 24.73 -18.92 -30.62
C GLN A 112 24.22 -18.81 -29.18
N SER A 113 24.39 -17.66 -28.51
CA SER A 113 23.95 -17.45 -27.13
C SER A 113 22.44 -17.64 -26.91
N VAL A 114 21.61 -17.52 -27.96
CA VAL A 114 20.16 -17.78 -27.82
C VAL A 114 19.89 -19.21 -27.37
N LYS A 115 20.64 -20.19 -27.92
CA LYS A 115 20.45 -21.61 -27.61
C LYS A 115 20.88 -21.96 -26.20
N ASP A 116 21.84 -21.23 -25.66
CA ASP A 116 22.37 -21.47 -24.32
C ASP A 116 21.28 -21.26 -23.25
N TRP A 117 20.41 -20.26 -23.43
CA TRP A 117 19.28 -19.99 -22.51
C TRP A 117 18.26 -21.13 -22.40
N ASP A 118 18.21 -22.04 -23.37
CA ASP A 118 17.34 -23.22 -23.29
C ASP A 118 17.90 -24.33 -22.40
N THR A 119 19.16 -24.20 -22.00
CA THR A 119 19.84 -25.15 -21.12
C THR A 119 19.79 -24.69 -19.65
N SER A 120 20.40 -25.45 -18.74
CA SER A 120 20.69 -24.97 -17.38
C SER A 120 22.20 -24.94 -17.16
N ASP A 121 22.95 -24.51 -18.19
CA ASP A 121 24.39 -24.34 -18.07
C ASP A 121 24.71 -23.21 -17.07
N LYS A 122 25.54 -23.55 -16.08
CA LYS A 122 25.94 -22.68 -14.98
C LYS A 122 27.31 -22.05 -15.21
N SER A 123 28.02 -22.48 -16.26
CA SER A 123 29.39 -22.05 -16.55
C SER A 123 29.43 -20.73 -17.32
N THR A 124 28.46 -20.51 -18.20
CA THR A 124 28.39 -19.33 -19.07
C THR A 124 27.32 -18.33 -18.68
N MET A 125 26.30 -18.74 -17.93
CA MET A 125 25.13 -17.92 -17.58
C MET A 125 24.95 -17.80 -16.07
N MET A 126 24.43 -16.65 -15.64
CA MET A 126 23.99 -16.42 -14.26
C MET A 126 22.81 -15.46 -14.22
N VAL A 127 22.12 -15.40 -13.10
CA VAL A 127 21.13 -14.34 -12.83
C VAL A 127 21.75 -13.32 -11.89
N GLN A 128 21.57 -12.05 -12.23
CA GLN A 128 21.97 -10.92 -11.41
C GLN A 128 20.74 -10.31 -10.76
N ILE A 129 20.88 -9.97 -9.48
CA ILE A 129 19.85 -9.30 -8.69
C ILE A 129 20.44 -8.02 -8.11
N SER A 130 19.67 -6.93 -8.21
CA SER A 130 19.86 -5.75 -7.39
C SER A 130 18.86 -5.79 -6.24
N ALA A 131 19.34 -5.54 -5.03
CA ALA A 131 18.52 -5.52 -3.83
C ALA A 131 18.82 -4.30 -2.96
N LEU A 132 17.78 -3.74 -2.35
CA LEU A 132 17.85 -2.55 -1.51
C LEU A 132 17.54 -2.92 -0.05
N PRO A 133 18.41 -2.62 0.92
CA PRO A 133 18.12 -2.77 2.33
C PRO A 133 16.81 -2.10 2.75
N ILE A 134 15.94 -2.85 3.45
CA ILE A 134 14.69 -2.32 4.02
C ILE A 134 14.89 -1.74 5.43
N ASN A 135 16.14 -1.70 5.92
CA ASN A 135 16.51 -1.26 7.28
C ASN A 135 15.84 -2.07 8.40
N TYR A 136 15.74 -3.39 8.20
CA TYR A 136 15.39 -4.36 9.23
C TYR A 136 16.40 -5.51 9.23
N ASP A 137 16.73 -5.98 10.42
CA ASP A 137 17.43 -7.25 10.63
C ASP A 137 16.43 -8.31 11.09
N LEU A 138 16.47 -9.48 10.45
CA LEU A 138 15.79 -10.69 10.90
C LEU A 138 16.68 -11.43 11.91
N VAL A 139 16.13 -11.68 13.09
CA VAL A 139 16.78 -12.40 14.19
C VAL A 139 16.08 -13.74 14.39
N LEU A 140 16.84 -14.83 14.20
CA LEU A 140 16.36 -16.21 14.33
C LEU A 140 17.05 -16.87 15.53
N ASN A 141 16.27 -17.23 16.54
CA ASN A 141 16.76 -17.77 17.81
C ASN A 141 16.38 -19.24 17.94
N GLY A 142 16.77 -20.10 16.99
CA GLY A 142 16.66 -21.56 17.02
C GLY A 142 15.25 -22.16 17.17
N GLU A 143 14.62 -21.92 18.31
CA GLU A 143 13.28 -22.38 18.72
C GLU A 143 12.28 -21.23 18.96
N GLY A 144 12.76 -19.99 19.09
CA GLY A 144 11.91 -18.82 19.31
C GLY A 144 11.23 -18.30 18.04
N GLU A 145 10.16 -17.51 18.23
CA GLU A 145 9.51 -16.76 17.16
C GLU A 145 10.50 -15.78 16.48
N PRO A 146 10.46 -15.64 15.14
CA PRO A 146 11.32 -14.72 14.42
C PRO A 146 11.06 -13.27 14.83
N LYS A 147 12.13 -12.49 14.99
CA LYS A 147 12.05 -11.07 15.37
C LYS A 147 12.61 -10.17 14.28
N TYR A 148 11.97 -9.01 14.11
CA TYR A 148 12.38 -7.98 13.16
C TYR A 148 12.83 -6.75 13.95
N GLU A 149 14.13 -6.47 13.90
CA GLU A 149 14.73 -5.33 14.58
C GLU A 149 15.05 -4.22 13.59
N LYS A 150 14.55 -3.02 13.86
CA LYS A 150 14.79 -1.85 12.99
C LYS A 150 16.27 -1.48 13.04
N GLY A 151 16.88 -1.31 11.88
CA GLY A 151 18.28 -0.95 11.73
C GLY A 151 18.89 -1.58 10.50
N PHE A 152 20.07 -1.09 10.13
CA PHE A 152 20.88 -1.70 9.09
C PHE A 152 22.17 -2.21 9.72
N THR A 153 22.36 -3.52 9.69
CA THR A 153 23.66 -4.13 9.94
C THR A 153 24.31 -4.50 8.62
N TYR A 154 25.61 -4.28 8.48
CA TYR A 154 26.31 -4.59 7.25
C TYR A 154 26.28 -6.11 6.99
N PRO A 155 25.82 -6.56 5.82
CA PRO A 155 25.79 -7.99 5.47
C PRO A 155 27.20 -8.50 5.20
N VAL A 156 27.44 -9.80 5.41
CA VAL A 156 28.73 -10.41 5.11
C VAL A 156 28.83 -10.63 3.60
N ILE A 157 29.80 -9.98 2.94
CA ILE A 157 30.06 -10.18 1.51
C ILE A 157 30.43 -11.65 1.25
N ALA A 158 29.99 -12.18 0.11
CA ALA A 158 30.10 -13.57 -0.31
C ALA A 158 29.31 -14.58 0.54
N ALA A 159 28.56 -14.13 1.55
CA ALA A 159 27.59 -14.98 2.24
C ALA A 159 26.43 -15.37 1.33
N GLU A 160 25.74 -16.44 1.71
CA GLU A 160 24.54 -16.91 1.04
C GLU A 160 23.42 -15.89 1.16
N ALA A 161 22.67 -15.76 0.07
CA ALA A 161 21.46 -14.99 -0.01
C ALA A 161 20.28 -15.97 -0.05
N GLU A 162 19.32 -15.79 0.84
CA GLU A 162 18.16 -16.66 1.00
C GLU A 162 16.87 -15.85 0.78
N ILE A 163 15.90 -16.36 0.05
CA ILE A 163 14.60 -15.69 -0.12
C ILE A 163 13.70 -16.06 1.05
N LEU A 164 13.09 -15.06 1.70
CA LEU A 164 12.08 -15.31 2.73
C LEU A 164 10.91 -16.07 2.11
N ASN A 165 10.49 -17.16 2.76
CA ASN A 165 9.31 -17.88 2.30
C ASN A 165 8.03 -17.06 2.55
N ARG A 166 6.94 -17.53 1.95
CA ARG A 166 5.62 -16.91 2.05
C ARG A 166 5.16 -16.66 3.49
N ASP A 167 5.40 -17.62 4.38
CA ASP A 167 4.95 -17.55 5.77
C ASP A 167 5.71 -16.47 6.54
N MET A 168 7.01 -16.31 6.26
CA MET A 168 7.82 -15.23 6.82
C MET A 168 7.39 -13.85 6.34
N ILE A 169 7.06 -13.71 5.06
CA ILE A 169 6.50 -12.46 4.52
C ILE A 169 5.18 -12.14 5.22
N SER A 170 4.25 -13.10 5.28
CA SER A 170 2.97 -12.93 5.96
C SER A 170 3.16 -12.56 7.43
N HIS A 171 4.06 -13.24 8.13
CA HIS A 171 4.40 -12.94 9.52
C HIS A 171 4.92 -11.51 9.68
N MET A 172 5.86 -11.07 8.83
CA MET A 172 6.45 -9.75 8.90
C MET A 172 5.41 -8.63 8.75
N TYR A 173 4.52 -8.73 7.77
CA TYR A 173 3.52 -7.69 7.49
C TYR A 173 2.30 -7.77 8.41
N ASN A 174 1.83 -8.97 8.75
CA ASN A 174 0.48 -9.15 9.28
C ASN A 174 0.43 -9.46 10.78
N GLN A 175 1.44 -10.09 11.37
CA GLN A 175 1.34 -10.64 12.74
C GLN A 175 0.87 -9.59 13.77
N ARG A 176 1.50 -8.41 13.76
CA ARG A 176 1.16 -7.32 14.69
C ARG A 176 -0.22 -6.73 14.42
N ILE A 177 -0.60 -6.63 13.15
CA ILE A 177 -1.87 -6.05 12.71
C ILE A 177 -3.02 -7.00 13.09
N LEU A 178 -2.87 -8.28 12.80
CA LEU A 178 -3.84 -9.32 13.16
C LEU A 178 -4.07 -9.38 14.68
N ALA A 179 -3.00 -9.28 15.47
CA ALA A 179 -3.11 -9.22 16.93
C ALA A 179 -3.92 -8.00 17.40
N LYS A 180 -3.73 -6.82 16.79
CA LYS A 180 -4.51 -5.61 17.11
C LYS A 180 -5.97 -5.72 16.69
N LEU A 181 -6.23 -6.32 15.53
CA LEU A 181 -7.59 -6.55 15.03
C LEU A 181 -8.33 -7.64 15.82
N GLY A 182 -7.63 -8.40 16.66
CA GLY A 182 -8.20 -9.59 17.31
C GLY A 182 -8.61 -10.67 16.30
N PHE A 183 -8.07 -10.64 15.08
CA PHE A 183 -8.44 -11.54 14.00
C PHE A 183 -7.48 -12.73 13.95
N ASN A 184 -8.01 -13.93 14.16
CA ASN A 184 -7.24 -15.17 14.13
C ASN A 184 -7.99 -16.22 13.29
N SER A 185 -7.87 -16.12 11.97
CA SER A 185 -8.39 -17.13 11.05
C SER A 185 -7.25 -17.99 10.51
N LYS A 186 -7.48 -19.31 10.45
CA LYS A 186 -6.55 -20.26 9.81
C LYS A 186 -6.51 -20.10 8.30
N THR A 187 -7.58 -19.54 7.71
CA THR A 187 -7.73 -19.37 6.27
C THR A 187 -8.21 -17.96 5.95
N THR A 188 -7.61 -17.34 4.96
CA THR A 188 -8.03 -16.02 4.48
C THR A 188 -9.07 -16.14 3.35
N THR A 189 -9.96 -15.15 3.23
CA THR A 189 -10.97 -15.08 2.15
C THR A 189 -11.09 -13.66 1.61
N SER A 190 -11.59 -13.53 0.37
CA SER A 190 -11.94 -12.23 -0.23
C SER A 190 -13.27 -11.67 0.28
N ASP A 191 -14.04 -12.47 1.02
CA ASP A 191 -15.32 -12.07 1.59
C ASP A 191 -15.12 -11.05 2.74
N ALA A 192 -15.40 -9.79 2.46
CA ALA A 192 -15.18 -8.68 3.39
C ALA A 192 -16.00 -8.79 4.69
N TYR A 193 -17.09 -9.55 4.70
CA TYR A 193 -17.88 -9.79 5.92
C TYR A 193 -17.22 -10.77 6.88
N LYS A 194 -16.32 -11.62 6.38
CA LYS A 194 -15.64 -12.65 7.17
C LYS A 194 -14.19 -12.31 7.47
N ASP A 195 -13.56 -11.53 6.60
CA ASP A 195 -12.12 -11.29 6.64
C ASP A 195 -11.80 -9.79 6.43
N PRO A 196 -11.07 -9.13 7.36
CA PRO A 196 -10.66 -7.74 7.22
C PRO A 196 -9.53 -7.52 6.21
N ARG A 197 -9.05 -8.56 5.52
CA ARG A 197 -8.01 -8.49 4.48
C ARG A 197 -8.37 -7.51 3.38
N ILE A 198 -7.54 -6.49 3.17
CA ILE A 198 -7.76 -5.47 2.13
C ILE A 198 -7.30 -5.89 0.73
N GLY A 199 -6.41 -6.87 0.62
CA GLY A 199 -5.87 -7.34 -0.66
C GLY A 199 -4.84 -8.45 -0.50
N THR A 200 -4.03 -8.67 -1.53
CA THR A 200 -2.93 -9.64 -1.52
C THR A 200 -1.63 -8.99 -1.94
N ILE A 201 -0.51 -9.46 -1.41
CA ILE A 201 0.82 -9.01 -1.81
C ILE A 201 1.16 -9.62 -3.18
N GLN A 202 1.70 -8.80 -4.07
CA GLN A 202 2.23 -9.19 -5.37
C GLN A 202 3.63 -9.80 -5.22
N MET A 203 3.71 -10.95 -4.55
CA MET A 203 4.92 -11.79 -4.45
C MET A 203 4.47 -13.23 -4.53
N PHE A 204 5.27 -14.08 -5.17
CA PHE A 204 4.95 -15.49 -5.39
C PHE A 204 3.69 -15.65 -6.26
N GLU A 205 3.60 -14.89 -7.36
CA GLU A 205 2.43 -14.92 -8.23
C GLU A 205 2.23 -16.27 -8.93
N SER A 206 3.30 -17.03 -9.14
CA SER A 206 3.26 -18.39 -9.64
C SER A 206 2.68 -19.42 -8.65
N MET A 207 2.57 -19.09 -7.36
CA MET A 207 1.98 -19.97 -6.35
C MET A 207 0.46 -19.81 -6.27
N GLU A 208 -0.25 -20.91 -6.00
CA GLU A 208 -1.71 -20.92 -5.84
C GLU A 208 -2.16 -20.08 -4.65
N GLU A 209 -1.49 -20.23 -3.50
CA GLU A 209 -1.84 -19.55 -2.27
C GLU A 209 -1.16 -18.18 -2.17
N LYS A 210 -1.98 -17.13 -2.20
CA LYS A 210 -1.55 -15.72 -2.13
C LYS A 210 -1.37 -15.25 -0.69
N ILE A 211 -0.47 -14.28 -0.49
CA ILE A 211 -0.24 -13.67 0.81
C ILE A 211 -1.27 -12.57 1.05
N PRO A 212 -2.13 -12.66 2.09
CA PRO A 212 -3.06 -11.59 2.42
C PRO A 212 -2.33 -10.38 3.00
N ILE A 213 -2.90 -9.18 2.84
CA ILE A 213 -2.44 -7.98 3.52
C ILE A 213 -3.57 -7.34 4.33
N TYR A 214 -3.25 -6.91 5.54
CA TYR A 214 -4.17 -6.29 6.50
C TYR A 214 -3.69 -4.89 6.85
N LEU A 215 -4.61 -4.02 7.28
CA LEU A 215 -4.29 -2.68 7.75
C LEU A 215 -4.66 -2.52 9.22
N ASP A 216 -3.89 -1.70 9.92
CA ASP A 216 -4.19 -1.24 11.26
C ASP A 216 -5.22 -0.10 11.18
N PHE A 217 -6.50 -0.46 11.28
CA PHE A 217 -7.61 0.49 11.18
C PHE A 217 -7.56 1.60 12.22
N GLU A 218 -7.13 1.28 13.45
CA GLU A 218 -6.98 2.26 14.52
C GLU A 218 -5.91 3.31 14.15
N ALA A 219 -4.75 2.86 13.67
CA ALA A 219 -3.69 3.76 13.23
C ALA A 219 -4.15 4.64 12.07
N MET A 220 -4.91 4.10 11.11
CA MET A 220 -5.43 4.87 9.98
C MET A 220 -6.36 6.00 10.42
N VAL A 221 -7.23 5.75 11.40
CA VAL A 221 -8.14 6.76 11.95
C VAL A 221 -7.39 7.81 12.77
N ARG A 222 -6.40 7.40 13.57
CA ARG A 222 -5.67 8.29 14.49
C ARG A 222 -4.61 9.16 13.82
N TYR A 223 -3.86 8.63 12.88
CA TYR A 223 -2.67 9.30 12.32
C TYR A 223 -2.89 9.91 10.94
N HIS A 224 -4.10 9.82 10.42
CA HIS A 224 -4.47 10.20 9.06
C HIS A 224 -3.72 9.39 7.98
N PHE A 225 -4.32 9.26 6.81
CA PHE A 225 -3.68 8.64 5.66
C PHE A 225 -4.13 9.34 4.38
N GLY A 226 -3.32 9.21 3.33
CA GLY A 226 -3.63 9.69 1.99
C GLY A 226 -3.50 8.56 0.98
N ILE A 227 -4.39 8.53 -0.01
CA ILE A 227 -4.30 7.63 -1.16
C ILE A 227 -3.92 8.47 -2.39
N PHE A 228 -2.72 8.25 -2.91
CA PHE A 228 -2.19 8.99 -4.05
C PHE A 228 -2.05 8.06 -5.25
N ALA A 229 -2.65 8.42 -6.37
CA ALA A 229 -2.48 7.72 -7.64
C ALA A 229 -2.96 8.59 -8.80
N PHE A 230 -2.49 8.29 -10.01
CA PHE A 230 -3.00 8.92 -11.24
C PHE A 230 -4.49 8.61 -11.47
N THR A 231 -5.12 9.36 -12.37
CA THR A 231 -6.50 9.10 -12.79
C THR A 231 -6.61 7.69 -13.39
N GLY A 232 -7.67 6.96 -13.04
CA GLY A 232 -7.88 5.58 -13.49
C GLY A 232 -7.13 4.50 -12.69
N ALA A 233 -6.22 4.86 -11.76
CA ALA A 233 -5.45 3.89 -10.98
C ALA A 233 -6.24 3.21 -9.82
N GLY A 234 -7.55 3.47 -9.70
CA GLY A 234 -8.40 2.77 -8.72
C GLY A 234 -8.45 3.36 -7.31
N LYS A 235 -8.23 4.67 -7.13
CA LYS A 235 -8.27 5.34 -5.80
C LYS A 235 -9.58 5.08 -5.03
N SER A 236 -10.72 5.39 -5.65
CA SER A 236 -12.05 5.22 -5.02
C SER A 236 -12.36 3.74 -4.75
N ASN A 237 -11.88 2.83 -5.59
CA ASN A 237 -12.00 1.38 -5.38
C ASN A 237 -11.16 0.89 -4.19
N LEU A 238 -9.93 1.40 -4.01
CA LEU A 238 -9.13 1.08 -2.83
C LEU A 238 -9.78 1.65 -1.56
N LEU A 239 -10.22 2.91 -1.60
CA LEU A 239 -10.88 3.52 -0.44
C LEU A 239 -12.18 2.78 -0.08
N SER A 240 -13.03 2.45 -1.06
CA SER A 240 -14.27 1.72 -0.81
C SER A 240 -14.00 0.35 -0.20
N ASN A 241 -12.95 -0.36 -0.66
CA ASN A 241 -12.53 -1.63 -0.07
C ASN A 241 -12.06 -1.50 1.38
N ILE A 242 -11.30 -0.45 1.69
CA ILE A 242 -10.86 -0.14 3.06
C ILE A 242 -12.07 0.20 3.94
N LEU A 243 -12.91 1.14 3.51
CA LEU A 243 -14.09 1.59 4.27
C LEU A 243 -15.05 0.44 4.54
N ARG A 244 -15.23 -0.46 3.56
CA ARG A 244 -16.03 -1.67 3.72
C ARG A 244 -15.59 -2.53 4.89
N ARG A 245 -14.29 -2.80 4.99
CA ARG A 245 -13.75 -3.64 6.07
C ARG A 245 -13.71 -2.89 7.39
N LEU A 246 -13.41 -1.60 7.37
CA LEU A 246 -13.48 -0.73 8.53
C LEU A 246 -14.88 -0.74 9.15
N LEU A 247 -15.93 -0.48 8.37
CA LEU A 247 -17.31 -0.40 8.86
C LEU A 247 -17.85 -1.76 9.36
N ILE A 248 -17.41 -2.87 8.75
CA ILE A 248 -17.83 -4.22 9.16
C ILE A 248 -17.11 -4.67 10.43
N HIS A 249 -15.79 -4.47 10.51
CA HIS A 249 -14.94 -5.04 11.56
C HIS A 249 -14.67 -4.08 12.72
N GLN A 250 -15.02 -2.79 12.58
CA GLN A 250 -14.89 -1.73 13.60
C GLN A 250 -16.20 -0.91 13.65
N PRO A 251 -17.32 -1.50 14.11
CA PRO A 251 -18.66 -0.90 14.04
C PRO A 251 -18.82 0.40 14.85
N GLU A 252 -17.90 0.68 15.77
CA GLU A 252 -17.82 1.93 16.52
C GLU A 252 -17.32 3.11 15.67
N VAL A 253 -16.65 2.85 14.55
CA VAL A 253 -16.09 3.89 13.68
C VAL A 253 -17.18 4.50 12.81
N LYS A 254 -17.30 5.82 12.88
CA LYS A 254 -18.22 6.61 12.04
C LYS A 254 -17.44 7.24 10.89
N VAL A 255 -17.94 7.05 9.67
CA VAL A 255 -17.32 7.58 8.46
C VAL A 255 -18.24 8.62 7.83
N ILE A 256 -17.67 9.77 7.48
CA ILE A 256 -18.32 10.80 6.66
C ILE A 256 -17.50 10.93 5.39
N VAL A 257 -18.15 10.73 4.23
CA VAL A 257 -17.52 10.85 2.92
C VAL A 257 -18.06 12.11 2.23
N PHE A 258 -17.17 13.03 1.90
CA PHE A 258 -17.47 14.15 1.02
C PHE A 258 -17.23 13.69 -0.43
N ASP A 259 -18.28 13.22 -1.07
CA ASP A 259 -18.20 12.57 -2.37
C ASP A 259 -18.37 13.57 -3.52
N ILE A 260 -17.25 14.14 -3.97
CA ILE A 260 -17.24 15.12 -5.07
C ILE A 260 -17.61 14.49 -6.42
N SER A 261 -17.33 13.20 -6.61
CA SER A 261 -17.56 12.50 -7.89
C SER A 261 -18.83 11.66 -7.90
N SER A 262 -19.57 11.59 -6.79
CA SER A 262 -20.78 10.78 -6.63
C SER A 262 -20.56 9.28 -6.97
N GLU A 263 -19.42 8.71 -6.59
CA GLU A 263 -19.05 7.32 -6.88
C GLU A 263 -19.38 6.35 -5.73
N TYR A 264 -19.35 6.81 -4.46
CA TYR A 264 -19.45 5.93 -3.29
C TYR A 264 -20.83 5.32 -3.07
N PRO A 265 -21.98 5.97 -3.41
CA PRO A 265 -23.27 5.31 -3.36
C PRO A 265 -23.33 4.03 -4.19
N PHE A 266 -22.62 3.99 -5.33
CA PHE A 266 -22.48 2.78 -6.14
C PHE A 266 -21.43 1.82 -5.56
N LEU A 267 -20.22 2.31 -5.27
CA LEU A 267 -19.11 1.47 -4.78
C LEU A 267 -19.37 0.77 -3.44
N LEU A 268 -20.26 1.34 -2.62
CA LEU A 268 -20.66 0.82 -1.31
C LEU A 268 -22.16 0.47 -1.26
N MET A 269 -22.81 0.26 -2.42
CA MET A 269 -24.26 0.05 -2.50
C MET A 269 -24.75 -1.13 -1.65
N ASP A 270 -23.94 -2.16 -1.48
CA ASP A 270 -24.25 -3.33 -0.65
C ASP A 270 -24.23 -3.00 0.84
N LEU A 271 -23.34 -2.13 1.31
CA LEU A 271 -23.36 -1.63 2.69
C LEU A 271 -24.55 -0.69 2.92
N PHE A 272 -24.84 0.18 1.94
CA PHE A 272 -26.02 1.04 2.00
C PHE A 272 -27.32 0.23 1.99
N ALA A 273 -27.35 -0.92 1.33
CA ALA A 273 -28.50 -1.81 1.31
C ALA A 273 -28.58 -2.72 2.56
N ASP A 274 -27.53 -2.81 3.37
CA ASP A 274 -27.53 -3.58 4.61
C ASP A 274 -28.29 -2.82 5.72
N ASP A 275 -29.37 -3.42 6.23
CA ASP A 275 -30.20 -2.83 7.29
C ASP A 275 -29.46 -2.79 8.64
N LYS A 276 -28.41 -3.61 8.81
CA LYS A 276 -27.59 -3.64 10.03
C LYS A 276 -26.59 -2.50 10.11
N ILE A 277 -26.31 -1.83 8.98
CA ILE A 277 -25.35 -0.74 8.89
C ILE A 277 -26.10 0.59 8.81
N PRO A 278 -26.14 1.38 9.90
CA PRO A 278 -26.75 2.70 9.90
C PRO A 278 -26.01 3.59 8.91
N SER A 279 -26.73 4.09 7.91
CA SER A 279 -26.15 4.86 6.83
C SER A 279 -27.14 5.88 6.28
N LYS A 280 -26.61 6.96 5.72
CA LYS A 280 -27.41 8.05 5.14
C LYS A 280 -26.68 8.63 3.94
N ILE A 281 -27.42 8.88 2.86
CA ILE A 281 -26.93 9.53 1.65
C ILE A 281 -27.59 10.90 1.57
N ILE A 282 -26.79 11.96 1.48
CA ILE A 282 -27.24 13.34 1.38
C ILE A 282 -26.87 13.85 0.00
N LEU A 283 -27.87 14.05 -0.85
CA LEU A 283 -27.69 14.58 -2.21
C LEU A 283 -27.80 16.10 -2.22
N GLU A 284 -27.28 16.76 -3.26
CA GLU A 284 -27.49 18.21 -3.43
C GLU A 284 -28.95 18.52 -3.79
N ASN A 285 -29.52 17.71 -4.68
CA ASN A 285 -30.89 17.87 -5.17
C ASN A 285 -31.79 16.75 -4.64
N PRO A 286 -33.08 17.04 -4.37
CA PRO A 286 -34.04 16.02 -3.98
C PRO A 286 -34.27 15.01 -5.10
N VAL A 287 -34.42 13.74 -4.73
CA VAL A 287 -34.84 12.65 -5.62
C VAL A 287 -36.18 12.10 -5.15
N THR A 288 -37.10 11.88 -6.07
CA THR A 288 -38.49 11.47 -5.74
C THR A 288 -38.72 9.97 -5.87
N ASN A 289 -37.85 9.26 -6.59
CA ASN A 289 -37.95 7.81 -6.81
C ASN A 289 -36.56 7.17 -7.01
N ALA A 290 -36.53 5.84 -7.00
CA ALA A 290 -35.31 5.06 -7.13
C ALA A 290 -34.59 5.26 -8.47
N GLU A 291 -35.31 5.47 -9.57
CA GLU A 291 -34.71 5.69 -10.89
C GLU A 291 -33.99 7.04 -10.96
N GLN A 292 -34.58 8.09 -10.39
CA GLN A 292 -33.91 9.39 -10.25
C GLN A 292 -32.66 9.28 -9.37
N PHE A 293 -32.73 8.52 -8.27
CA PHE A 293 -31.55 8.26 -7.45
C PHE A 293 -30.47 7.52 -8.22
N TYR A 294 -30.83 6.44 -8.92
CA TYR A 294 -29.92 5.67 -9.75
C TYR A 294 -29.27 6.54 -10.84
N ALA A 295 -30.04 7.41 -11.51
CA ALA A 295 -29.52 8.33 -12.52
C ALA A 295 -28.58 9.42 -11.94
N SER A 296 -28.77 9.81 -10.68
CA SER A 296 -27.96 10.86 -10.02
C SER A 296 -26.57 10.42 -9.55
N VAL A 297 -26.29 9.11 -9.57
CA VAL A 297 -25.05 8.51 -9.07
C VAL A 297 -24.15 8.07 -10.23
N VAL A 298 -22.86 8.35 -10.11
CA VAL A 298 -21.84 7.95 -11.08
C VAL A 298 -21.53 6.46 -10.93
N LYS A 299 -21.44 5.78 -12.08
CA LYS A 299 -21.21 4.33 -12.18
C LYS A 299 -20.22 4.09 -13.32
N PRO A 300 -19.44 2.99 -13.28
CA PRO A 300 -18.71 2.55 -14.46
C PRO A 300 -19.69 2.23 -15.60
N ARG A 301 -19.29 2.50 -16.85
CA ARG A 301 -20.14 2.35 -18.05
C ARG A 301 -20.79 0.98 -18.16
N GLU A 302 -20.08 -0.08 -17.79
CA GLU A 302 -20.58 -1.45 -17.85
C GLU A 302 -21.75 -1.74 -16.89
N TYR A 303 -22.00 -0.85 -15.91
CA TYR A 303 -23.08 -0.98 -14.93
C TYR A 303 -24.22 0.03 -15.11
N GLU A 304 -24.20 0.88 -16.15
CA GLU A 304 -25.25 1.91 -16.38
C GLU A 304 -26.63 1.31 -16.69
N ASP A 305 -26.65 0.10 -17.27
CA ASP A 305 -27.86 -0.64 -17.59
C ASP A 305 -27.99 -1.95 -16.81
N ASP A 306 -27.25 -2.11 -15.70
CA ASP A 306 -27.29 -3.32 -14.89
C ASP A 306 -28.51 -3.36 -13.96
N ASP A 307 -29.47 -4.22 -14.28
CA ASP A 307 -30.69 -4.46 -13.49
C ASP A 307 -30.40 -4.91 -12.05
N ARG A 308 -29.27 -5.55 -11.78
CA ARG A 308 -28.86 -5.92 -10.41
C ARG A 308 -28.59 -4.66 -9.60
N ALA A 309 -27.87 -3.70 -10.15
CA ALA A 309 -27.61 -2.43 -9.50
C ALA A 309 -28.90 -1.63 -9.29
N ARG A 310 -29.78 -1.56 -10.30
CA ARG A 310 -31.11 -0.89 -10.17
C ARG A 310 -31.92 -1.44 -9.00
N LYS A 311 -31.98 -2.77 -8.85
CA LYS A 311 -32.68 -3.42 -7.71
C LYS A 311 -32.10 -3.04 -6.35
N VAL A 312 -30.77 -2.95 -6.25
CA VAL A 312 -30.10 -2.53 -5.00
C VAL A 312 -30.42 -1.06 -4.68
N PHE A 313 -30.39 -0.18 -5.67
CA PHE A 313 -30.74 1.24 -5.49
C PHE A 313 -32.21 1.42 -5.08
N ALA A 314 -33.13 0.64 -5.65
CA ALA A 314 -34.52 0.61 -5.24
C ALA A 314 -34.68 0.17 -3.77
N ARG A 315 -33.90 -0.82 -3.34
CA ARG A 315 -33.86 -1.25 -1.93
C ARG A 315 -33.35 -0.13 -1.01
N ILE A 316 -32.23 0.51 -1.35
CA ILE A 316 -31.67 1.62 -0.56
C ILE A 316 -32.69 2.76 -0.44
N PHE A 317 -33.37 3.09 -1.54
CA PHE A 317 -34.41 4.12 -1.54
C PHE A 317 -35.58 3.74 -0.62
N GLY A 318 -36.05 2.48 -0.69
CA GLY A 318 -37.10 1.94 0.17
C GLY A 318 -36.76 1.97 1.67
N GLN A 319 -35.47 1.91 2.01
CA GLN A 319 -34.98 2.02 3.40
C GLN A 319 -35.00 3.44 3.96
N LYS A 320 -35.43 4.45 3.19
CA LYS A 320 -35.49 5.87 3.60
C LYS A 320 -34.13 6.42 4.07
N LYS A 321 -33.04 5.90 3.50
CA LYS A 321 -31.66 6.34 3.80
C LYS A 321 -31.23 7.57 3.01
N ILE A 322 -32.04 8.03 2.06
CA ILE A 322 -31.72 9.12 1.15
C ILE A 322 -32.41 10.40 1.61
N THR A 323 -31.65 11.49 1.66
CA THR A 323 -32.14 12.85 1.85
C THR A 323 -31.39 13.78 0.91
N TYR A 324 -31.72 15.06 0.94
CA TYR A 324 -30.98 16.10 0.28
C TYR A 324 -30.52 17.17 1.27
N TYR A 325 -29.52 17.94 0.86
CA TYR A 325 -29.03 19.08 1.60
C TYR A 325 -30.04 20.21 1.52
N LEU A 326 -30.63 20.56 2.66
CA LEU A 326 -31.46 21.75 2.80
C LEU A 326 -30.53 22.90 3.15
N LYS A 327 -30.34 23.83 2.21
CA LYS A 327 -29.60 25.07 2.50
C LYS A 327 -30.31 25.79 3.64
N PRO A 328 -29.64 26.08 4.77
CA PRO A 328 -30.25 26.80 5.87
C PRO A 328 -30.78 28.15 5.37
N GLU A 329 -32.04 28.47 5.69
CA GLU A 329 -32.64 29.79 5.39
C GLU A 329 -31.89 30.93 6.10
N SER A 330 -31.23 30.62 7.22
CA SER A 330 -30.30 31.51 7.90
C SER A 330 -29.02 30.75 8.27
N LYS A 331 -27.87 31.34 7.95
CA LYS A 331 -26.57 30.89 8.50
C LYS A 331 -26.49 31.44 9.91
N VAL A 332 -26.33 30.59 10.92
CA VAL A 332 -25.99 31.06 12.27
C VAL A 332 -24.64 31.79 12.14
N PRO A 333 -24.53 33.09 12.49
CA PRO A 333 -23.28 33.81 12.37
C PRO A 333 -22.20 33.12 13.20
N THR A 334 -21.07 32.83 12.57
CA THR A 334 -19.87 32.42 13.33
C THR A 334 -19.33 33.64 14.08
N TYR A 335 -18.51 33.42 15.10
CA TYR A 335 -17.77 34.51 15.74
C TYR A 335 -16.95 35.32 14.73
N GLY A 336 -16.42 34.69 13.67
CA GLY A 336 -15.75 35.38 12.57
C GLY A 336 -16.69 36.32 11.83
N ASP A 337 -17.88 35.82 11.45
CA ASP A 337 -18.91 36.61 10.75
C ASP A 337 -19.32 37.85 11.60
N ILE A 338 -19.43 37.70 12.94
CA ILE A 338 -19.74 38.82 13.86
C ILE A 338 -18.61 39.85 13.92
N ILE A 339 -17.35 39.40 14.01
CA ILE A 339 -16.19 40.30 14.07
C ILE A 339 -16.01 41.06 12.75
N GLU A 340 -16.22 40.40 11.60
CA GLU A 340 -16.20 41.05 10.29
C GLU A 340 -17.29 42.12 10.18
N GLU A 341 -18.50 41.83 10.64
CA GLU A 341 -19.61 42.78 10.66
C GLU A 341 -19.31 44.00 11.55
N LEU A 342 -18.79 43.79 12.76
CA LEU A 342 -18.39 44.88 13.68
C LEU A 342 -17.30 45.75 13.07
N ASN A 343 -16.31 45.15 12.39
CA ASN A 343 -15.27 45.89 11.69
C ASN A 343 -15.83 46.70 10.51
N ARG A 344 -16.80 46.15 9.77
CA ARG A 344 -17.48 46.88 8.69
C ARG A 344 -18.25 48.10 9.23
N GLN A 345 -19.10 47.91 10.24
CA GLN A 345 -19.87 49.00 10.85
C GLN A 345 -18.97 50.08 11.47
N ARG A 346 -17.83 49.67 12.03
CA ARG A 346 -16.83 50.59 12.57
C ARG A 346 -16.24 51.47 11.48
N ASN A 347 -15.87 50.88 10.33
CA ASN A 347 -15.32 51.60 9.18
C ASN A 347 -16.35 52.57 8.56
N GLU A 348 -17.63 52.20 8.57
CA GLU A 348 -18.73 53.06 8.11
C GLU A 348 -19.08 54.20 9.07
N SER A 349 -18.68 54.09 10.35
CA SER A 349 -19.02 55.04 11.42
C SER A 349 -17.85 55.92 11.86
N LEU A 350 -16.78 56.03 11.06
CA LEU A 350 -15.55 56.76 11.42
C LEU A 350 -15.79 58.26 11.72
N ASP A 351 -16.86 58.83 11.16
CA ASP A 351 -17.30 60.21 11.40
C ASP A 351 -18.04 60.40 12.74
N LYS A 352 -18.36 59.31 13.45
CA LYS A 352 -19.15 59.30 14.69
C LYS A 352 -18.36 58.65 15.84
N PRO A 353 -17.55 59.42 16.59
CA PRO A 353 -16.66 58.89 17.63
C PRO A 353 -17.35 58.06 18.71
N HIS A 354 -18.59 58.41 19.09
CA HIS A 354 -19.36 57.66 20.08
C HIS A 354 -19.77 56.27 19.57
N TYR A 355 -20.03 56.13 18.28
CA TYR A 355 -20.39 54.85 17.65
C TYR A 355 -19.16 53.94 17.54
N VAL A 356 -18.02 54.50 17.14
CA VAL A 356 -16.74 53.76 17.10
C VAL A 356 -16.38 53.20 18.48
N ASN A 357 -16.49 54.02 19.54
CA ASN A 357 -16.22 53.56 20.91
C ASN A 357 -17.18 52.47 21.38
N ALA A 358 -18.46 52.53 21.01
CA ALA A 358 -19.44 51.50 21.33
C ALA A 358 -19.13 50.19 20.58
N LEU A 359 -18.82 50.27 19.28
CA LEU A 359 -18.46 49.11 18.46
C LEU A 359 -17.15 48.47 18.92
N ASP A 360 -16.16 49.26 19.32
CA ASP A 360 -14.90 48.76 19.87
C ASP A 360 -15.10 48.03 21.21
N ARG A 361 -16.00 48.51 22.09
CA ARG A 361 -16.39 47.79 23.31
C ARG A 361 -17.10 46.47 23.02
N ILE A 362 -18.09 46.48 22.12
CA ILE A 362 -18.80 45.26 21.73
C ILE A 362 -17.83 44.24 21.12
N ARG A 363 -16.88 44.70 20.29
CA ARG A 363 -15.86 43.83 19.71
C ARG A 363 -14.95 43.23 20.78
N GLN A 364 -14.56 44.02 21.78
CA GLN A 364 -13.75 43.54 22.90
C GLN A 364 -14.50 42.47 23.70
N ASP A 365 -15.77 42.70 24.04
CA ASP A 365 -16.59 41.72 24.77
C ASP A 365 -16.75 40.41 23.99
N VAL A 366 -16.90 40.47 22.66
CA VAL A 366 -16.99 39.27 21.79
C VAL A 366 -15.65 38.52 21.70
N VAL A 367 -14.52 39.23 21.71
CA VAL A 367 -13.18 38.60 21.72
C VAL A 367 -12.91 37.95 23.08
N ASP A 368 -13.26 38.64 24.17
CA ASP A 368 -13.03 38.17 25.55
C ASP A 368 -13.92 36.97 25.89
N TYR A 369 -15.14 36.89 25.35
CA TYR A 369 -16.02 35.72 25.51
C TYR A 369 -15.50 34.46 24.79
N LYS A 370 -14.65 34.61 23.77
CA LYS A 370 -14.07 33.49 23.01
C LYS A 370 -12.82 32.89 23.69
N ALA A 371 -12.14 33.65 24.54
CA ALA A 371 -10.97 33.23 25.31
C ALA A 371 -11.39 32.42 26.56
#